data_AF-A0A1I7W317-F1
#
_entry.id   AF-A0A1I7W317-F1
#
_cell.length_a   1.000
_cell.length_b   1.000
_cell.length_c   1.000
_cell.angle_alpha   90.00
_cell.angle_beta   90.00
_cell.angle_gamma   90.00
#
_symmetry.space_group_name_H-M   'P 1'
#
loop_
_entity.id
_entity.type
_entity.pdbx_description
1 polymer ?
#
loop_
_entity_poly.entity_id
_entity_poly.type
_entity_poly.pdbx_seq_one_letter_code
_entity_poly.pdbx_strand_id
1 'polypeptide(L)'
;MARYLEELRKRAQRKHQGTRSRIRREPEIDELMLLKGDCPKNTWRMGRIDRLIRGKDGISRSVVVRIANGKELVRAAGHFYPLEFPTEDKAQTTLVSGVPLISQVETKKQ
;
A
#
# COMPACT_ATOMS: atom_id res chain seq x y z
N MET A 1 -28.23 -13.46 -21.86
CA MET A 1 -27.62 -13.04 -20.59
C MET A 1 -26.56 -14.02 -20.07
N ALA A 2 -26.78 -15.34 -20.13
CA ALA A 2 -25.78 -16.34 -19.68
C ALA A 2 -24.40 -16.21 -20.36
N ARG A 3 -24.35 -16.03 -21.69
CA ARG A 3 -23.09 -15.91 -22.46
C ARG A 3 -22.21 -14.73 -22.00
N TYR A 4 -22.81 -13.60 -21.60
CA TYR A 4 -22.06 -12.43 -21.13
C TYR A 4 -21.41 -12.70 -19.76
N LEU A 5 -22.15 -13.32 -18.84
CA LEU A 5 -21.64 -13.71 -17.52
C LEU A 5 -20.55 -14.80 -17.63
N GLU A 6 -20.70 -15.74 -18.56
CA GLU A 6 -19.70 -16.76 -18.88
C GLU A 6 -18.38 -16.13 -19.36
N GLU A 7 -18.46 -15.17 -20.28
CA GLU A 7 -17.30 -14.47 -20.82
C GLU A 7 -16.61 -13.59 -19.77
N LEU A 8 -17.36 -12.95 -18.87
CA LEU A 8 -16.79 -12.22 -17.73
C LEU A 8 -16.05 -13.16 -16.77
N ARG A 9 -16.61 -14.34 -16.49
CA ARG A 9 -15.97 -15.35 -15.64
C ARG A 9 -14.67 -15.87 -16.25
N LYS A 10 -14.64 -16.15 -17.57
CA LYS A 10 -13.43 -16.54 -18.30
C LYS A 10 -12.35 -15.46 -18.27
N ARG A 11 -12.72 -14.17 -18.31
CA ARG A 11 -11.79 -13.04 -18.16
C ARG A 11 -11.22 -12.96 -16.74
N ALA A 12 -12.06 -13.09 -15.71
CA ALA A 12 -11.65 -13.06 -14.32
C ALA A 12 -10.77 -14.28 -13.92
N GLN A 13 -11.00 -15.44 -14.54
CA GLN A 13 -10.21 -16.66 -14.34
C GLN A 13 -8.88 -16.68 -15.11
N ARG A 14 -8.55 -15.65 -15.90
CA ARG A 14 -7.18 -15.44 -16.35
C ARG A 14 -6.36 -15.10 -15.11
N LYS A 15 -5.97 -16.15 -14.39
CA LYS A 15 -5.08 -16.11 -13.24
C LYS A 15 -3.99 -15.14 -13.62
N HIS A 16 -3.84 -14.09 -12.83
CA HIS A 16 -2.82 -13.09 -13.02
C HIS A 16 -1.47 -13.79 -12.77
N GLN A 17 -1.00 -14.55 -13.76
CA GLN A 17 0.28 -15.27 -13.79
C GLN A 17 1.34 -14.21 -14.01
N GLY A 18 1.57 -13.40 -12.99
CA GLY A 18 2.52 -12.31 -13.01
C GLY A 18 3.84 -12.75 -12.40
N THR A 19 4.83 -13.06 -13.23
CA THR A 19 6.27 -13.14 -12.85
C THR A 19 6.75 -11.84 -12.19
N ARG A 20 6.08 -10.70 -12.48
CA ARG A 20 6.38 -9.34 -11.99
C ARG A 20 6.05 -9.04 -10.52
N SER A 21 5.38 -9.95 -9.84
CA SER A 21 4.79 -9.66 -8.53
C SER A 21 5.80 -9.64 -7.37
N ARG A 22 7.05 -10.03 -7.63
CA ARG A 22 8.15 -10.03 -6.66
C ARG A 22 9.18 -8.97 -7.06
N ILE A 23 9.00 -7.75 -6.57
CA ILE A 23 10.06 -6.74 -6.60
C ILE A 23 11.27 -7.28 -5.83
N ARG A 24 12.47 -7.15 -6.40
CA ARG A 24 13.74 -7.56 -5.78
C ARG A 24 14.34 -6.48 -4.85
N ARG A 25 13.68 -5.32 -4.75
CA ARG A 25 14.08 -4.19 -3.91
C ARG A 25 13.49 -4.32 -2.50
N GLU A 26 14.16 -3.73 -1.52
CA GLU A 26 13.58 -3.59 -0.16
C GLU A 26 12.43 -2.58 -0.22
N PRO A 27 11.28 -2.87 0.42
CA PRO A 27 10.14 -1.96 0.36
C PRO A 27 10.40 -0.68 1.16
N GLU A 28 9.80 0.43 0.74
CA GLU A 28 9.98 1.74 1.40
C GLU A 28 8.95 1.93 2.53
N ILE A 29 9.33 2.73 3.53
CA ILE A 29 8.39 3.21 4.56
C ILE A 29 7.33 4.08 3.86
N ASP A 30 6.09 4.00 4.33
CA ASP A 30 4.91 4.65 3.76
C ASP A 30 4.47 4.17 2.36
N GLU A 31 5.12 3.14 1.80
CA GLU A 31 4.68 2.49 0.56
C GLU A 31 3.39 1.68 0.77
N LEU A 32 2.47 1.76 -0.20
CA LEU A 32 1.24 0.97 -0.23
C LEU A 32 1.49 -0.38 -0.90
N MET A 33 1.15 -1.46 -0.20
CA MET A 33 1.30 -2.83 -0.69
C MET A 33 0.06 -3.68 -0.42
N LEU A 34 -0.17 -4.66 -1.31
CA LEU A 34 -1.11 -5.74 -1.10
C LEU A 34 -0.50 -6.79 -0.18
N LEU A 35 -1.26 -7.18 0.84
CA LEU A 35 -0.90 -8.21 1.80
C LEU A 35 -1.54 -9.54 1.39
N LYS A 36 -0.71 -10.55 1.16
CA LYS A 36 -1.17 -11.93 0.94
C LYS A 36 -1.92 -12.44 2.16
N GLY A 37 -3.15 -12.89 1.94
CA GLY A 37 -3.94 -13.65 2.90
C GLY A 37 -4.35 -15.01 2.33
N ASP A 38 -5.10 -15.78 3.13
CA ASP A 38 -5.63 -17.09 2.73
C ASP A 38 -6.76 -16.99 1.69
N CYS A 39 -7.30 -15.78 1.51
CA CYS A 39 -8.34 -15.50 0.52
C CYS A 39 -7.75 -15.36 -0.89
N PRO A 40 -8.57 -15.47 -1.96
CA PRO A 40 -8.12 -15.24 -3.33
C PRO A 40 -7.52 -13.85 -3.52
N LYS A 41 -6.59 -13.70 -4.48
CA LYS A 41 -5.80 -12.47 -4.70
C LYS A 41 -6.62 -11.18 -4.79
N ASN A 42 -7.83 -11.23 -5.36
CA ASN A 42 -8.73 -10.09 -5.49
C ASN A 42 -9.30 -9.58 -4.15
N THR A 43 -9.18 -10.37 -3.08
CA THR A 43 -9.65 -10.05 -1.73
C THR A 43 -8.50 -9.83 -0.74
N TRP A 44 -7.27 -9.76 -1.24
CA TRP A 44 -6.12 -9.40 -0.42
C TRP A 44 -6.27 -7.99 0.12
N ARG A 45 -5.89 -7.81 1.39
CA ARG A 45 -5.99 -6.52 2.06
C ARG A 45 -4.85 -5.63 1.59
N MET A 46 -5.12 -4.34 1.45
CA MET A 46 -4.06 -3.35 1.28
C MET A 46 -3.59 -2.84 2.63
N GLY A 47 -2.33 -2.46 2.71
CA GLY A 47 -1.79 -1.78 3.87
C GLY A 47 -0.59 -0.92 3.52
N ARG A 48 -0.34 0.05 4.38
CA ARG A 48 0.81 0.95 4.29
C ARG A 48 1.92 0.45 5.20
N ILE A 49 3.15 0.43 4.70
CA ILE A 49 4.31 0.07 5.52
C ILE A 49 4.55 1.16 6.54
N ASP A 50 4.59 0.77 7.81
CA ASP A 50 4.86 1.69 8.91
C ASP A 50 6.32 1.59 9.37
N ARG A 51 6.83 0.35 9.55
CA ARG A 51 8.20 0.10 10.02
C ARG A 51 8.76 -1.20 9.43
N LEU A 52 10.06 -1.24 9.13
CA LEU A 52 10.77 -2.46 8.75
C LEU A 52 11.50 -3.06 9.96
N ILE A 53 11.37 -4.37 10.16
CA ILE A 53 12.07 -5.11 11.20
C ILE A 53 13.31 -5.75 10.59
N ARG A 54 14.47 -5.16 10.90
CA ARG A 54 15.78 -5.63 10.45
C ARG A 54 16.37 -6.62 11.45
N GLY A 55 16.90 -7.72 10.92
CA GLY A 55 17.71 -8.65 11.72
C GLY A 55 19.13 -8.14 11.95
N LYS A 56 19.94 -8.93 12.67
CA LYS A 56 21.37 -8.64 12.91
C LYS A 56 22.18 -8.48 11.62
N ASP A 57 21.77 -9.15 10.55
CA ASP A 57 22.41 -9.10 9.22
C ASP A 57 22.02 -7.85 8.40
N GLY A 58 21.20 -6.94 8.95
CA GLY A 58 20.68 -5.76 8.25
C GLY A 58 19.53 -6.04 7.28
N ILE A 59 19.20 -7.31 7.03
CA ILE A 59 18.13 -7.72 6.11
C ILE A 59 16.75 -7.61 6.78
N SER A 60 15.85 -6.87 6.15
CA SER A 60 14.43 -6.76 6.54
C SER A 60 13.64 -8.01 6.12
N ARG A 61 13.45 -8.96 7.05
CA ARG A 61 12.67 -10.18 6.80
C ARG A 61 11.19 -10.02 7.17
N SER A 62 10.87 -9.06 8.04
CA SER A 62 9.52 -8.78 8.54
C SER A 62 9.21 -7.29 8.46
N VAL A 63 7.95 -6.96 8.20
CA VAL A 63 7.46 -5.58 8.05
C VAL A 63 6.21 -5.40 8.88
N VAL A 64 6.12 -4.24 9.54
CA VAL A 64 4.92 -3.77 10.24
C VAL A 64 4.10 -2.94 9.27
N VAL A 65 2.84 -3.33 9.09
CA VAL A 65 1.94 -2.69 8.14
C VAL A 65 0.66 -2.25 8.83
N ARG A 66 0.25 -1.01 8.54
CA ARG A 66 -1.02 -0.45 8.98
C ARG A 66 -2.08 -0.69 7.92
N ILE A 67 -3.13 -1.42 8.29
CA ILE A 67 -4.31 -1.63 7.43
C ILE A 67 -5.25 -0.44 7.57
N ALA A 68 -6.12 -0.21 6.58
CA ALA A 68 -7.19 0.79 6.60
C ALA A 68 -8.02 0.80 7.91
N ASN A 69 -8.18 -0.35 8.57
CA ASN A 69 -8.91 -0.47 9.84
C ASN A 69 -8.10 0.05 11.06
N GLY A 70 -6.96 0.70 10.85
CA GLY A 70 -6.07 1.22 11.89
C GLY A 70 -5.22 0.17 12.62
N LYS A 71 -5.45 -1.13 12.35
CA LYS A 71 -4.68 -2.22 12.98
C LYS A 71 -3.31 -2.37 12.33
N GLU A 72 -2.30 -2.56 13.18
CA GLU A 72 -0.95 -2.94 12.75
C GLU A 72 -0.83 -4.46 12.68
N LEU A 73 -0.21 -4.96 11.61
CA LEU A 73 0.11 -6.37 11.42
C LEU A 73 1.58 -6.54 11.11
N VAL A 74 2.18 -7.56 11.72
CA VAL A 74 3.54 -8.01 11.40
C VAL A 74 3.44 -9.16 10.41
N ARG A 75 4.10 -9.03 9.24
CA ARG A 75 4.15 -10.08 8.21
C ARG A 75 5.52 -10.13 7.57
N ALA A 76 5.88 -11.29 7.02
CA ALA A 76 7.14 -11.46 6.31
C ALA A 76 7.17 -10.63 5.02
N ALA A 77 8.34 -10.08 4.68
CA ALA A 77 8.54 -9.22 3.51
C ALA A 77 8.07 -9.87 2.19
N GLY A 78 8.19 -11.20 2.07
CA GLY A 78 7.75 -11.97 0.89
C GLY A 78 6.23 -12.10 0.72
N HIS A 79 5.43 -11.67 1.70
CA HIS A 79 3.97 -11.66 1.62
C HIS A 79 3.39 -10.35 1.09
N PHE A 80 4.25 -9.37 0.79
CA PHE A 80 3.83 -8.10 0.26
C PHE A 80 4.01 -8.03 -1.25
N TYR A 81 3.01 -7.43 -1.89
CA TYR A 81 2.96 -7.23 -3.32
C TYR A 81 2.80 -5.74 -3.60
N PRO A 82 3.73 -5.12 -4.34
CA PRO A 82 3.69 -3.70 -4.62
C PRO A 82 2.46 -3.36 -5.45
N LEU A 83 1.92 -2.18 -5.20
CA LEU A 83 0.98 -1.54 -6.09
C LEU A 83 1.79 -0.55 -6.93
N GLU A 84 1.73 -0.64 -8.27
CA GLU A 84 2.48 0.25 -9.19
C GLU A 84 1.88 1.68 -9.19
N PHE A 85 1.73 2.28 -8.01
CA PHE A 85 1.41 3.69 -7.88
C PHE A 85 2.73 4.45 -7.76
N PRO A 86 2.96 5.45 -8.62
CA PRO A 86 4.09 6.33 -8.42
C PRO A 86 3.81 7.11 -7.12
N THR A 87 4.64 6.89 -6.10
CA THR A 87 4.70 7.78 -4.95
C THR A 87 5.42 9.05 -5.38
N GLU A 88 4.80 9.84 -6.27
CA GLU A 88 5.23 11.21 -6.45
C GLU A 88 4.76 12.02 -5.23
N ASP A 89 5.72 12.77 -4.71
CA ASP A 89 5.65 13.71 -3.61
C ASP A 89 5.53 13.09 -2.21
N LYS A 90 6.71 12.69 -1.69
CA LYS A 90 7.11 13.27 -0.40
C LYS A 90 6.73 14.73 -0.49
N ALA A 91 5.76 15.18 0.30
CA ALA A 91 5.53 16.59 0.51
C ALA A 91 6.87 17.14 1.02
N GLN A 92 7.72 17.56 0.08
CA GLN A 92 8.78 18.47 0.37
C GLN A 92 8.00 19.68 0.84
N THR A 93 7.91 19.86 2.15
CA THR A 93 7.80 21.19 2.72
C THR A 93 9.12 21.87 2.34
N THR A 94 9.29 22.18 1.06
CA THR A 94 10.29 23.14 0.63
C THR A 94 9.74 24.43 1.16
N LEU A 95 10.33 24.91 2.25
CA LEU A 95 10.14 26.26 2.74
C LEU A 95 10.56 27.19 1.59
N VAL A 96 9.61 27.57 0.74
CA VAL A 96 9.75 28.74 -0.10
C VAL A 96 8.94 29.83 0.58
N SER A 97 9.66 30.78 1.16
CA SER A 97 9.15 32.00 1.79
C SER A 97 8.12 31.82 2.93
N GLY A 98 8.56 31.22 4.05
CA GLY A 98 8.34 31.76 5.39
C GLY A 98 6.95 32.23 5.84
N VAL A 99 5.82 31.63 5.45
CA VAL A 99 4.53 31.88 6.12
C VAL A 99 3.66 30.61 6.16
N PRO A 100 3.24 30.14 7.35
CA PRO A 100 2.20 29.11 7.46
C PRO A 100 0.81 29.74 7.35
N LEU A 101 -0.04 29.22 6.46
CA LEU A 101 -1.46 29.59 6.37
C LEU A 101 -2.23 28.78 7.42
N ILE A 102 -2.44 29.36 8.60
CA ILE A 102 -3.38 28.84 9.60
C ILE A 102 -4.79 29.12 9.11
N SER A 103 -5.57 28.05 8.90
CA SER A 103 -7.03 28.14 8.79
C SER A 103 -7.63 28.52 10.15
N GLN A 104 -8.00 29.78 10.33
CA GLN A 104 -8.94 30.18 11.38
C GLN A 104 -10.36 30.12 10.81
N VAL A 105 -11.05 29.04 11.12
CA VAL A 105 -12.51 28.99 11.11
C VAL A 105 -12.96 29.62 12.42
N GLU A 106 -13.32 30.89 12.41
CA GLU A 106 -14.30 31.40 13.38
C GLU A 106 -15.05 32.61 12.82
N THR A 107 -16.21 32.32 12.25
CA THR A 107 -17.24 33.30 11.92
C THR A 107 -17.83 33.87 13.19
N LYS A 108 -17.53 35.12 13.51
CA LYS A 108 -18.41 35.99 14.30
C LYS A 108 -18.50 37.34 13.60
N LYS A 109 -19.63 37.60 12.95
CA LYS A 109 -20.03 38.95 12.56
C LYS A 109 -21.36 39.26 13.24
N GLN A 110 -21.31 40.31 14.06
CA GLN A 110 -22.45 41.09 14.54
C GLN A 110 -23.17 41.75 13.37
#